data_AF-A0A1V9ZKR2-F1
#
_entry.id   AF-A0A1V9ZKR2-F1
#
_cell.length_a   1.000
_cell.length_b   1.000
_cell.length_c   1.000
_cell.angle_alpha   90.00
_cell.angle_beta   90.00
_cell.angle_gamma   90.00
#
_symmetry.space_group_name_H-M   'P 1'
#
loop_
_entity.id
_entity.type
_entity.pdbx_description
1 polymer ?
#
loop_
_entity_poly.entity_id
_entity_poly.type
_entity_poly.pdbx_seq_one_letter_code
_entity_poly.pdbx_strand_id
1 'polypeptide(L)'
;MDRVSELQQCVDQMALDMFNALRLLPSMEPADSKENIERVKGLARDLLLTAKRTNEVIDSLPGLDKTEEEQFDEMAKLQIASDEEARNLYEAEEEALLWNQRAQESLRVICETRLKRPEA
;
A
#
# COMPACT_ATOMS: atom_id res chain seq x y z
N MET A 1 1.82 -0.39 -6.99
CA MET A 1 3.19 0.16 -7.05
C MET A 1 3.41 0.99 -5.81
N ASP A 2 4.65 1.07 -5.34
CA ASP A 2 5.03 2.00 -4.28
C ASP A 2 4.78 3.45 -4.74
N ARG A 3 4.36 4.33 -3.81
CA ARG A 3 3.94 5.71 -4.10
C ARG A 3 5.11 6.59 -4.53
N VAL A 4 6.29 6.35 -3.98
CA VAL A 4 7.51 7.08 -4.40
C VAL A 4 7.88 6.69 -5.83
N SER A 5 7.76 5.40 -6.16
CA SER A 5 7.96 4.91 -7.53
C SER A 5 6.94 5.49 -8.52
N GLU A 6 5.69 5.68 -8.10
CA GLU A 6 4.65 6.35 -8.89
C GLU A 6 4.97 7.85 -9.10
N LEU A 7 5.48 8.53 -8.06
CA LEU A 7 5.92 9.92 -8.17
C LEU A 7 7.07 10.08 -9.18
N GLN A 8 8.05 9.18 -9.14
CA GLN A 8 9.16 9.17 -10.10
C GLN A 8 8.64 9.09 -11.53
N GLN A 9 7.71 8.17 -11.81
CA GLN A 9 7.09 8.06 -13.13
C GLN A 9 6.31 9.31 -13.55
N CYS A 10 5.62 9.97 -12.61
CA CYS A 10 4.92 11.22 -12.92
C CYS A 10 5.89 12.35 -13.28
N VAL A 11 7.01 12.47 -12.56
CA VAL A 11 8.05 13.46 -12.85
C VAL A 11 8.73 13.17 -14.19
N ASP A 12 9.05 11.90 -14.48
CA ASP A 12 9.64 11.49 -15.76
C ASP A 12 8.69 11.80 -16.93
N GLN A 13 7.41 11.50 -16.78
CA GLN A 13 6.40 11.80 -17.79
C GLN A 13 6.25 13.32 -17.98
N MET A 14 6.24 14.11 -16.91
CA MET A 14 6.19 15.56 -16.99
C MET A 14 7.40 16.15 -17.74
N ALA A 15 8.59 15.62 -17.51
CA ALA A 15 9.79 16.01 -18.23
C ALA A 15 9.67 15.69 -19.74
N LEU A 16 9.18 14.49 -20.08
CA LEU A 16 8.94 14.10 -21.47
C LEU A 16 7.89 15.01 -22.14
N ASP A 17 6.81 15.32 -21.45
CA ASP A 17 5.75 16.22 -21.94
C ASP A 17 6.30 17.62 -22.20
N MET A 18 7.14 18.15 -21.31
CA MET A 18 7.84 19.43 -21.49
C MET A 18 8.76 19.42 -22.72
N PHE A 19 9.61 18.39 -22.88
CA PHE A 19 10.49 18.27 -24.04
C PHE A 19 9.72 18.12 -25.36
N ASN A 20 8.66 17.31 -25.35
CA ASN A 20 7.79 17.15 -26.50
C ASN A 20 7.07 18.45 -26.85
N ALA A 21 6.58 19.19 -25.86
CA ALA A 21 5.97 20.49 -26.08
C ALA A 21 6.95 21.46 -26.74
N LEU A 22 8.18 21.57 -26.23
CA LEU A 22 9.23 22.41 -26.82
C LEU A 22 9.57 22.03 -28.26
N ARG A 23 9.58 20.73 -28.58
CA ARG A 23 9.83 20.23 -29.94
C ARG A 23 8.68 20.52 -30.91
N LEU A 24 7.44 20.52 -30.40
CA LEU A 24 6.22 20.73 -31.17
C LEU A 24 5.82 22.21 -31.25
N LEU A 25 6.53 23.10 -30.55
CA LEU A 25 6.36 24.53 -30.70
C LEU A 25 6.63 24.93 -32.16
N PRO A 26 5.71 25.67 -32.81
CA PRO A 26 5.95 26.17 -34.15
C PRO A 26 7.16 27.10 -34.15
N SER A 27 7.97 27.05 -35.22
CA SER A 27 9.03 28.05 -35.47
C SER A 27 8.42 29.45 -35.42
N MET A 28 9.13 30.43 -34.84
CA MET A 28 8.72 31.83 -34.69
C MET A 28 8.59 32.61 -36.02
N GLU A 29 8.17 31.95 -37.10
CA GLU A 29 7.63 32.62 -38.30
C GLU A 29 6.20 33.11 -37.98
N PRO A 30 5.73 34.22 -38.59
CA PRO A 30 4.67 35.05 -38.03
C PRO A 30 3.48 34.21 -37.58
N ALA A 31 3.38 34.15 -36.24
CA ALA A 31 2.28 33.60 -35.48
C ALA A 31 1.00 34.28 -35.94
N ASP A 32 0.01 33.51 -36.41
CA ASP A 32 -1.42 33.89 -36.45
C ASP A 32 -2.32 32.82 -37.10
N SER A 33 -1.82 31.63 -37.41
CA SER A 33 -2.72 30.50 -37.68
C SER A 33 -3.43 30.11 -36.37
N LYS A 34 -4.77 30.20 -36.35
CA LYS A 34 -5.61 29.77 -35.21
C LYS A 34 -5.24 28.34 -34.76
N GLU A 35 -4.83 27.50 -35.70
CA GLU A 35 -4.38 26.14 -35.48
C GLU A 35 -3.10 26.07 -34.62
N ASN A 36 -2.11 26.93 -34.85
CA ASN A 36 -0.90 26.98 -34.02
C ASN A 36 -1.21 27.40 -32.57
N ILE A 37 -2.12 28.36 -32.39
CA ILE A 37 -2.57 28.80 -31.06
C ILE A 37 -3.32 27.67 -30.36
N GLU A 38 -4.19 26.94 -31.06
CA GLU A 38 -4.91 25.79 -30.50
C GLU A 38 -3.97 24.64 -30.11
N ARG A 39 -2.94 24.35 -30.93
CA ARG A 39 -1.90 23.35 -30.62
C ARG A 39 -1.13 23.73 -29.36
N VAL A 40 -0.66 24.98 -29.25
CA VAL A 40 0.04 25.46 -28.05
C VAL A 40 -0.86 25.39 -26.81
N LYS A 41 -2.14 25.76 -26.94
CA LYS A 41 -3.13 25.60 -25.85
C LYS A 41 -3.39 24.14 -25.48
N GLY A 42 -3.35 23.21 -26.44
CA GLY A 42 -3.40 21.77 -26.20
C GLY A 42 -2.23 21.33 -25.33
N LEU A 43 -1.01 21.57 -25.81
CA LEU A 43 0.22 21.22 -25.10
C LEU A 43 0.29 21.81 -23.69
N ALA A 44 -0.10 23.09 -23.53
CA ALA A 44 -0.12 23.73 -22.21
C ALA A 44 -1.16 23.12 -21.27
N ARG A 45 -2.32 22.67 -21.78
CA ARG A 45 -3.33 21.97 -20.97
C ARG A 45 -2.83 20.61 -20.52
N ASP A 46 -2.23 19.85 -21.42
CA ASP A 46 -1.72 18.51 -21.11
C ASP A 46 -0.64 18.60 -20.02
N LEU A 47 0.33 19.50 -20.19
CA LEU A 47 1.40 19.73 -19.22
C LEU A 47 0.87 20.18 -17.84
N LEU A 48 -0.20 20.99 -17.83
CA LEU A 48 -0.88 21.41 -16.60
C LEU A 48 -1.60 20.23 -15.91
N LEU A 49 -2.20 19.33 -16.68
CA LEU A 49 -2.80 18.11 -16.13
C LEU A 49 -1.73 17.18 -15.55
N THR A 50 -0.60 17.00 -16.24
CA THR A 50 0.52 16.19 -15.74
C THR A 50 1.07 16.77 -14.43
N ALA A 51 1.25 18.09 -14.36
CA ALA A 51 1.70 18.77 -13.14
C ALA A 51 0.72 18.62 -11.96
N LYS A 52 -0.59 18.73 -12.22
CA LYS A 52 -1.62 18.49 -11.19
C LYS A 52 -1.58 17.08 -10.66
N ARG A 53 -1.47 16.09 -11.55
CA ARG A 53 -1.36 14.68 -11.17
C ARG A 53 -0.13 14.44 -10.31
N THR A 54 1.02 15.03 -10.66
CA THR A 54 2.24 14.96 -9.83
C THR A 54 2.00 15.52 -8.43
N ASN A 55 1.31 16.66 -8.30
CA ASN A 55 0.95 17.22 -6.99
C ASN A 55 0.02 16.32 -6.20
N GLU A 56 -1.00 15.72 -6.81
CA GLU A 56 -1.89 14.77 -6.13
C GLU A 56 -1.12 13.54 -5.60
N VAL A 57 -0.09 13.09 -6.32
CA VAL A 57 0.79 12.02 -5.85
C VAL A 57 1.67 12.48 -4.68
N ILE A 58 2.19 13.71 -4.72
CA ILE A 58 2.95 14.30 -3.60
C ILE A 58 2.07 14.37 -2.34
N ASP A 59 0.85 14.90 -2.46
CA ASP A 59 -0.08 15.08 -1.34
C ASP A 59 -0.55 13.74 -0.74
N SER A 60 -0.43 12.64 -1.50
CA SER A 60 -0.79 11.29 -1.05
C SER A 60 0.40 10.43 -0.63
N LEU A 61 1.61 11.00 -0.53
CA LEU A 61 2.77 10.30 0.01
C LEU A 61 2.55 9.95 1.50
N PRO A 62 2.77 8.69 1.90
CA PRO A 62 2.61 8.28 3.28
C PRO A 62 3.66 8.93 4.18
N GLY A 63 3.25 9.39 5.36
CA GLY A 63 4.15 9.95 6.36
C GLY A 63 4.66 11.36 6.06
N LEU A 64 4.07 12.06 5.08
CA LEU A 64 4.43 13.43 4.73
C LEU A 64 4.10 14.45 5.85
N ASP A 65 3.15 14.08 6.72
CA ASP A 65 2.70 14.83 7.89
C ASP A 65 3.52 14.53 9.16
N LYS A 66 4.36 13.50 9.14
CA LYS A 66 5.14 13.03 10.29
C LYS A 66 6.61 13.38 10.15
N THR A 67 7.23 13.67 11.27
CA THR A 67 8.69 13.77 11.37
C THR A 67 9.34 12.38 11.40
N GLU A 68 10.62 12.29 11.07
CA GLU A 68 11.40 11.05 11.15
C GLU A 68 11.40 10.47 12.58
N GLU A 69 11.53 11.32 13.61
CA GLU A 69 11.50 10.91 15.01
C GLU A 69 10.15 10.25 15.39
N GLU A 70 9.03 10.86 15.00
CA GLU A 70 7.69 10.29 15.24
C GLU A 70 7.51 8.94 14.52
N GLN A 71 8.09 8.80 13.32
CA GLN A 71 8.06 7.53 12.59
C GLN A 71 8.88 6.45 13.29
N PHE A 72 10.06 6.78 13.83
CA PHE A 72 10.87 5.84 14.62
C PHE A 72 10.16 5.42 15.91
N ASP A 73 9.55 6.35 16.62
CA ASP A 73 8.78 6.06 17.82
C ASP A 73 7.58 5.16 17.54
N GLU A 74 6.88 5.40 16.42
CA GLU A 74 5.78 4.55 15.97
C GLU A 74 6.27 3.14 15.60
N MET A 75 7.40 3.02 14.90
CA MET A 75 8.01 1.72 14.61
C MET A 75 8.39 0.97 15.89
N ALA A 76 8.95 1.66 16.90
CA ALA A 76 9.30 1.04 18.17
C ALA A 76 8.04 0.53 18.90
N LYS A 77 6.95 1.31 18.91
CA LYS A 77 5.67 0.89 19.49
C LYS A 77 5.06 -0.30 18.76
N LEU A 78 5.10 -0.30 17.42
CA LEU A 78 4.61 -1.41 16.61
C LEU A 78 5.42 -2.69 16.85
N GLN A 79 6.74 -2.58 17.02
CA GLN A 79 7.58 -3.73 17.34
C GLN A 79 7.19 -4.35 18.68
N ILE A 80 7.00 -3.52 19.71
CA ILE A 80 6.57 -3.99 21.05
C ILE A 80 5.20 -4.68 20.96
N ALA A 81 4.23 -4.06 20.28
CA ALA A 81 2.90 -4.64 20.11
C ALA A 81 2.95 -5.97 19.34
N SER A 82 3.78 -6.06 18.30
CA SER A 82 3.99 -7.29 17.55
C SER A 82 4.61 -8.40 18.41
N ASP A 83 5.57 -8.07 19.27
CA ASP A 83 6.21 -9.03 20.16
C ASP A 83 5.25 -9.52 21.26
N GLU A 84 4.41 -8.63 21.79
CA GLU A 84 3.34 -8.97 22.74
C GLU A 84 2.28 -9.86 22.10
N GLU A 85 1.82 -9.53 20.89
CA GLU A 85 0.85 -10.34 20.16
C GLU A 85 1.40 -11.73 19.81
N ALA A 86 2.68 -11.82 19.43
CA ALA A 86 3.34 -13.10 19.21
C ALA A 86 3.33 -13.98 20.48
N ARG A 87 3.62 -13.42 21.65
CA ARG A 87 3.54 -14.15 22.94
C ARG A 87 2.12 -14.61 23.24
N ASN A 88 1.14 -13.74 23.07
CA ASN A 88 -0.27 -14.08 23.28
C ASN A 88 -0.71 -15.24 22.37
N LEU A 89 -0.24 -15.26 21.11
CA LEU A 89 -0.51 -16.36 20.19
C LEU A 89 0.12 -17.68 20.64
N TYR A 90 1.35 -17.65 21.16
CA TYR A 90 1.99 -18.84 21.72
C TYR A 90 1.23 -19.40 22.93
N GLU A 91 0.80 -18.55 23.85
CA GLU A 91 0.02 -18.95 25.01
C GLU A 91 -1.34 -19.55 24.60
N ALA A 92 -2.02 -18.90 23.65
CA ALA A 92 -3.28 -19.39 23.11
C ALA A 92 -3.13 -20.74 22.38
N GLU A 93 -2.02 -20.95 21.65
CA GLU A 93 -1.70 -22.23 21.02
C GLU A 93 -1.51 -23.33 22.07
N GLU A 94 -0.73 -23.06 23.12
CA GLU A 94 -0.49 -24.02 24.20
C GLU A 94 -1.79 -24.42 24.91
N GLU A 95 -2.64 -23.44 25.23
CA GLU A 95 -3.96 -23.70 25.80
C GLU A 95 -4.83 -24.54 24.86
N ALA A 96 -4.87 -24.21 23.56
CA ALA A 96 -5.64 -24.95 22.57
C ALA A 96 -5.16 -26.41 22.47
N LEU A 97 -3.85 -26.66 22.54
CA LEU A 97 -3.28 -28.00 22.56
C LEU A 97 -3.71 -28.78 23.79
N LEU A 98 -3.70 -28.15 24.97
CA LEU A 98 -4.19 -28.78 26.22
C LEU A 98 -5.67 -29.14 26.14
N TRP A 99 -6.50 -28.22 25.64
CA TRP A 99 -7.93 -28.48 25.43
C TRP A 99 -8.17 -29.62 24.44
N ASN A 100 -7.38 -29.68 23.37
CA ASN A 100 -7.45 -30.76 22.38
C ASN A 100 -7.08 -32.11 23.00
N GLN A 101 -5.97 -32.19 23.74
CA GLN A 101 -5.55 -33.42 24.44
C GLN A 101 -6.64 -33.90 25.40
N ARG A 102 -7.22 -32.99 26.20
CA ARG A 102 -8.31 -33.33 27.12
C ARG A 102 -9.56 -33.84 26.40
N ALA A 103 -9.91 -33.23 25.26
CA ALA A 103 -11.01 -33.69 24.44
C ALA A 103 -10.75 -35.09 23.87
N GLN A 104 -9.54 -35.36 23.38
CA GLN A 104 -9.13 -36.68 22.89
C GLN A 104 -9.21 -37.75 23.99
N GLU A 105 -8.71 -37.45 25.18
CA GLU A 105 -8.77 -38.38 26.31
C GLU A 105 -10.21 -38.66 26.75
N SER A 106 -11.06 -37.62 26.79
CA SER A 106 -12.48 -37.77 27.08
C SER A 106 -13.19 -38.66 26.05
N LEU A 107 -12.91 -38.45 24.75
CA LEU A 107 -13.44 -39.29 23.68
C LEU A 107 -12.95 -40.74 23.81
N ARG A 108 -11.67 -40.95 24.13
CA ARG A 108 -11.10 -42.28 24.37
C ARG A 108 -11.84 -43.02 25.49
N VAL A 109 -12.05 -42.37 26.63
CA VAL A 109 -12.79 -42.95 27.77
C VAL A 109 -14.22 -43.30 27.39
N ILE A 110 -14.92 -42.43 26.64
CA ILE A 110 -16.27 -42.69 26.15
C ILE A 110 -16.28 -43.93 25.24
N CYS A 111 -15.37 -44.02 24.28
CA CYS A 111 -15.25 -45.17 23.39
C CYS A 111 -14.98 -46.46 24.17
N GLU A 112 -14.02 -46.44 25.10
CA GLU A 112 -13.66 -47.62 25.90
C GLU A 112 -14.79 -48.08 26.84
N THR A 113 -15.57 -47.15 27.40
CA THR A 113 -16.67 -47.48 28.32
C THR A 113 -17.96 -47.86 27.61
N ARG A 114 -18.26 -47.28 26.44
CA ARG A 114 -19.45 -47.59 25.64
C ARG A 114 -19.29 -48.89 24.83
N LEU A 115 -18.08 -49.18 24.32
CA LEU A 115 -17.82 -50.42 23.58
C LEU A 115 -17.67 -51.65 24.49
N LYS A 116 -17.35 -51.46 25.78
CA LYS A 116 -17.20 -52.56 26.76
C LYS A 116 -18.46 -52.89 27.56
N ARG A 117 -19.57 -52.16 27.41
CA ARG A 117 -20.86 -52.66 27.90
C ARG A 117 -21.36 -53.72 26.92
N PRO A 118 -21.35 -55.03 27.26
CA PRO A 118 -22.14 -55.97 26.51
C PRO A 118 -23.60 -55.57 26.72
N GLU A 119 -24.40 -55.62 25.65
CA GLU A 119 -25.85 -55.61 25.77
C GLU A 119 -26.25 -56.65 26.81
N ALA A 120 -26.80 -56.17 27.93
CA ALA A 120 -27.42 -56.98 28.98
C ALA A 120 -28.93 -57.02 28.74
#